data_AF-A0A9X7W3T2-F1
#
_entry.id   AF-A0A9X7W3T2-F1
#
_cell.length_a   1.000
_cell.length_b   1.000
_cell.length_c   1.000
_cell.angle_alpha   90.00
_cell.angle_beta   90.00
_cell.angle_gamma   90.00
#
_symmetry.space_group_name_H-M   'P 1'
#
loop_
_entity.id
_entity.type
_entity.pdbx_description
1 polymer ?
#
loop_
_entity_poly.entity_id
_entity_poly.type
_entity_poly.pdbx_seq_one_letter_code
_entity_poly.pdbx_strand_id
1 'polypeptide(L)'
;MGRKRKSEDEKQSKKIVIYTTEERKNQFRSVAEESQFSESDLGDQIIESWLNQKGGVDVEYPTAQFHGDLTGPLRGAELLMERTVDVPFSCKLETDEGVEKWDGAVTRFVSHGSHYECQVQARGSGFKVIAGPTLSGWFLALPVHEVCLDLADPGDLFYNKEKALSVSGLNRIDGISAVYALRALYGADMIDPVGDD
;
A
#
# COMPACT_ATOMS: atom_id res chain seq x y z
N MET A 1 31.57 -7.32 45.39
CA MET A 1 31.53 -6.97 43.97
C MET A 1 30.20 -6.27 43.69
N GLY A 2 30.23 -4.95 43.50
CA GLY A 2 29.02 -4.15 43.34
C GLY A 2 28.36 -4.40 41.98
N ARG A 3 27.06 -4.70 41.98
CA ARG A 3 26.23 -4.61 40.77
C ARG A 3 26.30 -3.17 40.27
N LYS A 4 26.90 -2.95 39.10
CA LYS A 4 26.76 -1.67 38.36
C LYS A 4 25.27 -1.42 38.20
N ARG A 5 24.76 -0.36 38.83
CA ARG A 5 23.44 0.18 38.52
C ARG A 5 23.51 0.66 37.08
N LYS A 6 22.73 0.02 36.19
CA LYS A 6 22.45 0.55 34.85
C LYS A 6 21.94 1.98 35.02
N SER A 7 22.47 2.92 34.23
CA SER A 7 22.09 4.33 34.27
C SER A 7 20.60 4.46 33.97
N GLU A 8 19.98 5.53 34.47
CA GLU A 8 18.54 5.77 34.30
C GLU A 8 18.13 5.94 32.83
N ASP A 9 19.08 6.27 31.93
CA ASP A 9 18.86 6.32 30.47
C ASP A 9 18.65 4.95 29.82
N GLU A 10 19.23 3.87 30.35
CA GLU A 10 19.04 2.51 29.81
C GLU A 10 17.64 1.94 30.11
N LYS A 11 16.88 2.56 31.02
CA LYS A 11 15.54 2.08 31.43
C LYS A 11 14.43 2.46 30.46
N GLN A 12 14.71 3.30 29.47
CA GLN A 12 13.71 3.82 28.55
C GLN A 12 14.11 3.61 27.07
N SER A 13 14.92 2.59 26.78
CA SER A 13 15.16 2.19 25.40
C SER A 13 13.88 1.62 24.79
N LYS A 14 13.37 2.28 23.75
CA LYS A 14 12.23 1.79 22.97
C LYS A 14 12.69 0.51 22.28
N LYS A 15 12.08 -0.63 22.65
CA LYS A 15 12.36 -1.91 21.99
C LYS A 15 11.74 -1.90 20.61
N ILE A 16 12.57 -1.88 19.57
CA ILE A 16 12.14 -2.04 18.17
C ILE A 16 12.15 -3.53 17.86
N VAL A 17 11.06 -4.03 17.26
CA VAL A 17 10.96 -5.40 16.78
C VAL A 17 10.95 -5.36 15.26
N ILE A 18 11.92 -6.01 14.64
CA ILE A 18 12.05 -6.11 13.18
C ILE A 18 11.53 -7.49 12.78
N TYR A 19 10.55 -7.50 11.88
CA TYR A 19 10.06 -8.72 11.24
C TYR A 19 10.78 -8.90 9.90
N THR A 20 11.18 -10.12 9.58
CA THR A 20 11.89 -10.45 8.33
C THR A 20 11.75 -11.95 8.06
N THR A 21 12.08 -12.39 6.85
CA THR A 21 12.14 -13.83 6.51
C THR A 21 13.21 -14.56 7.32
N GLU A 22 13.02 -15.86 7.55
CA GLU A 22 14.01 -16.71 8.23
C GLU A 22 15.35 -16.75 7.48
N GLU A 23 15.33 -16.71 6.15
CA GLU A 23 16.55 -16.62 5.33
C GLU A 23 17.35 -15.35 5.66
N ARG A 24 16.70 -14.18 5.63
CA ARG A 24 17.34 -12.90 5.96
C ARG A 24 17.78 -12.83 7.42
N LYS A 25 17.01 -13.41 8.34
CA LYS A 25 17.39 -13.52 9.75
C LYS A 25 18.65 -14.36 9.94
N ASN A 26 18.79 -15.45 9.20
CA ASN A 26 19.97 -16.31 9.26
C ASN A 26 21.19 -15.62 8.64
N GLN A 27 21.02 -14.93 7.50
CA GLN A 27 22.07 -14.09 6.92
C GLN A 27 22.50 -12.96 7.88
N PHE A 28 21.55 -12.30 8.53
CA PHE A 28 21.86 -11.27 9.52
C PHE A 28 22.62 -11.83 10.72
N ARG A 29 22.22 -13.02 11.21
CA ARG A 29 22.92 -13.72 12.30
C ARG A 29 24.34 -14.10 11.90
N SER A 30 24.55 -14.64 10.71
CA SER A 30 25.90 -15.00 10.26
C SER A 30 26.80 -13.77 10.18
N VAL A 31 26.28 -12.64 9.67
CA VAL A 31 27.03 -11.38 9.63
C VAL A 31 27.33 -10.84 11.04
N ALA A 32 26.38 -10.96 11.98
CA ALA A 32 26.60 -10.55 13.37
C ALA A 32 27.68 -11.40 14.05
N GLU A 33 27.63 -12.72 13.85
CA GLU A 33 28.63 -13.67 14.37
C GLU A 33 30.02 -13.39 13.78
N GLU A 34 30.12 -13.23 12.46
CA GLU A 34 31.37 -12.92 11.76
C GLU A 34 31.97 -11.57 12.20
N SER A 35 31.10 -10.59 12.43
CA SER A 35 31.50 -9.24 12.84
C SER A 35 31.69 -9.09 14.35
N GLN A 36 31.49 -10.17 15.12
CA GLN A 36 31.53 -10.19 16.60
C GLN A 36 30.62 -9.15 17.27
N PHE A 37 29.51 -8.80 16.61
CA PHE A 37 28.49 -7.92 17.16
C PHE A 37 27.33 -8.73 17.71
N SER A 38 26.62 -8.18 18.69
CA SER A 38 25.27 -8.68 18.96
C SER A 38 24.36 -8.30 17.80
N GLU A 39 23.31 -9.09 17.55
CA GLU A 39 22.30 -8.76 16.54
C GLU A 39 21.71 -7.36 16.72
N SER A 40 21.58 -6.90 17.97
CA SER A 40 21.10 -5.55 18.28
C SER A 40 22.11 -4.49 17.86
N ASP A 41 23.39 -4.65 18.25
CA ASP A 41 24.43 -3.66 17.96
C ASP A 41 24.70 -3.56 16.46
N LEU A 42 24.65 -4.70 15.75
CA LEU A 42 24.76 -4.72 14.29
C LEU A 42 23.57 -3.98 13.65
N GLY A 43 22.37 -4.18 14.18
CA GLY A 43 21.16 -3.51 13.72
C GLY A 43 21.28 -2.00 13.83
N ASP A 44 21.72 -1.51 14.99
CA ASP A 44 21.93 -0.09 15.25
C ASP A 44 22.97 0.51 14.29
N GLN A 45 24.12 -0.15 14.10
CA GLN A 45 25.16 0.34 13.18
C GLN A 45 24.70 0.38 11.72
N ILE A 46 23.93 -0.60 11.27
CA ILE A 46 23.41 -0.61 9.89
C ILE A 46 22.41 0.53 9.71
N ILE A 47 21.53 0.75 10.68
CA ILE A 47 20.55 1.84 10.65
C ILE A 47 21.28 3.20 10.63
N GLU A 48 22.27 3.41 11.50
CA GLU A 48 23.06 4.63 11.54
C GLU A 48 23.85 4.86 10.25
N SER A 49 24.51 3.82 9.73
CA SER A 49 25.24 3.87 8.46
C SER A 49 24.32 4.25 7.29
N TRP A 50 23.13 3.65 7.24
CA TRP A 50 22.12 3.94 6.23
C TRP A 50 21.59 5.38 6.35
N LEU A 51 21.28 5.85 7.55
CA LEU A 51 20.84 7.23 7.81
C LEU A 51 21.92 8.24 7.41
N ASN A 52 23.18 7.97 7.74
CA ASN A 52 24.32 8.82 7.38
C ASN A 52 24.53 8.88 5.87
N GLN A 53 24.36 7.76 5.16
CA GLN A 53 24.42 7.72 3.70
C GLN A 53 23.30 8.53 3.03
N LYS A 54 22.15 8.67 3.70
CA LYS A 54 20.97 9.40 3.21
C LYS A 54 20.89 10.86 3.66
N GLY A 55 21.90 11.36 4.39
CA GLY A 55 22.01 12.78 4.75
C GLY A 55 21.59 13.14 6.17
N GLY A 56 21.22 12.15 7.00
CA GLY A 56 20.86 12.32 8.41
C GLY A 56 19.65 13.23 8.67
N VAL A 57 19.20 13.23 9.92
CA VAL A 57 18.17 14.09 10.54
C VAL A 57 16.75 13.49 10.62
N ASP A 58 16.34 13.33 11.88
CA ASP A 58 15.00 13.19 12.45
C ASP A 58 13.89 12.65 11.55
N VAL A 59 13.73 11.32 11.59
CA VAL A 59 12.51 10.66 11.16
C VAL A 59 11.54 10.67 12.35
N GLU A 60 10.61 11.62 12.38
CA GLU A 60 9.46 11.52 13.29
C GLU A 60 8.65 10.28 12.91
N TYR A 61 8.72 9.24 13.76
CA TYR A 61 7.92 8.03 13.60
C TYR A 61 6.46 8.35 13.97
N PRO A 62 5.50 8.26 13.04
CA PRO A 62 4.10 8.19 13.43
C PRO A 62 3.90 6.86 14.14
N THR A 63 3.37 6.91 15.36
CA THR A 63 2.92 5.72 16.11
C THR A 63 1.78 5.04 15.33
N ALA A 64 2.12 4.12 14.43
CA ALA A 64 1.17 3.25 13.76
C ALA A 64 1.59 1.79 13.97
N GLN A 65 0.71 1.04 14.63
CA GLN A 65 0.85 -0.39 14.86
C GLN A 65 0.83 -1.11 13.51
N PHE A 66 1.95 -1.75 13.16
CA PHE A 66 2.10 -2.52 11.93
C PHE A 66 1.50 -3.93 12.12
N HIS A 67 0.64 -4.36 11.20
CA HIS A 67 0.26 -5.76 10.97
C HIS A 67 0.35 -6.00 9.46
N GLY A 68 1.32 -6.78 9.00
CA GLY A 68 1.45 -7.14 7.58
C GLY A 68 2.78 -7.82 7.24
N ASP A 69 2.68 -8.96 6.56
CA ASP A 69 3.71 -9.96 6.26
C ASP A 69 4.81 -9.47 5.29
N LEU A 70 6.08 -9.85 5.53
CA LEU A 70 7.30 -9.28 4.94
C LEU A 70 8.13 -10.32 4.15
N THR A 71 7.50 -11.05 3.23
CA THR A 71 8.20 -12.01 2.36
C THR A 71 8.64 -11.44 1.01
N GLY A 72 8.31 -10.18 0.71
CA GLY A 72 8.82 -9.48 -0.49
C GLY A 72 10.23 -8.92 -0.31
N PRO A 73 11.01 -8.76 -1.39
CA PRO A 73 12.26 -8.01 -1.35
C PRO A 73 11.96 -6.59 -0.84
N LEU A 74 12.49 -6.25 0.33
CA LEU A 74 12.31 -4.96 1.01
C LEU A 74 12.67 -3.78 0.08
N ARG A 75 11.70 -3.28 -0.69
CA ARG A 75 11.58 -1.86 -0.97
C ARG A 75 11.24 -1.24 0.38
N GLY A 76 12.29 -0.82 1.08
CA GLY A 76 12.20 -0.36 2.46
C GLY A 76 11.12 0.70 2.60
N ALA A 77 10.34 0.58 3.68
CA ALA A 77 9.45 1.61 4.22
C ALA A 77 9.03 2.64 3.16
N GLU A 78 8.22 2.20 2.18
CA GLU A 78 7.51 3.15 1.34
C GLU A 78 6.58 3.87 2.31
N LEU A 79 7.02 5.06 2.74
CA LEU A 79 6.25 6.00 3.53
C LEU A 79 4.82 5.92 3.00
N LEU A 80 3.83 5.71 3.87
CA LEU A 80 2.42 5.85 3.49
C LEU A 80 2.26 7.29 2.98
N MET A 81 2.46 7.47 1.67
CA MET A 81 2.41 8.74 1.00
C MET A 81 0.95 8.98 0.72
N GLU A 82 0.23 9.28 1.79
CA GLU A 82 -1.07 9.87 1.67
C GLU A 82 -0.90 11.23 1.00
N ARG A 83 -1.55 11.37 -0.15
CA ARG A 83 -1.56 12.61 -0.91
C ARG A 83 -3.00 12.98 -1.19
N THR A 84 -3.34 14.24 -0.95
CA THR A 84 -4.49 14.85 -1.62
C THR A 84 -4.14 14.96 -3.09
N VAL A 85 -5.01 14.43 -3.94
CA VAL A 85 -4.85 14.41 -5.39
C VAL A 85 -6.13 14.92 -6.03
N ASP A 86 -6.07 15.26 -7.31
CA ASP A 86 -7.24 15.60 -8.10
C ASP A 86 -7.08 14.92 -9.47
N VAL A 87 -7.47 13.65 -9.53
CA VAL A 87 -7.39 12.84 -10.76
C VAL A 87 -8.80 12.70 -11.32
N PRO A 88 -9.19 13.52 -12.31
CA PRO A 88 -10.52 13.49 -12.87
C PRO A 88 -10.73 12.27 -13.78
N PHE A 89 -11.95 11.77 -13.83
CA PHE A 89 -12.37 10.73 -14.76
C PHE A 89 -13.82 10.92 -15.19
N SER A 90 -14.16 10.44 -16.40
CA SER A 90 -15.53 10.49 -16.93
C SER A 90 -16.05 9.08 -17.21
N CYS A 91 -17.05 8.67 -16.43
CA CYS A 91 -17.70 7.38 -16.53
C CYS A 91 -18.72 7.33 -17.66
N LYS A 92 -18.91 6.12 -18.21
CA LYS A 92 -19.99 5.79 -19.14
C LYS A 92 -20.57 4.42 -18.79
N LEU A 93 -21.88 4.34 -18.68
CA LEU A 93 -22.62 3.10 -18.44
C LEU A 93 -23.69 2.92 -19.50
N GLU A 94 -23.68 1.77 -20.15
CA GLU A 94 -24.74 1.36 -21.06
C GLU A 94 -25.88 0.72 -20.26
N THR A 95 -27.08 1.20 -20.51
CA THR A 95 -28.33 0.75 -19.90
C THR A 95 -29.37 0.52 -20.99
N ASP A 96 -30.46 -0.17 -20.66
CA ASP A 96 -31.58 -0.38 -21.59
C ASP A 96 -32.22 0.95 -22.04
N GLU A 97 -32.09 2.01 -21.23
CA GLU A 97 -32.62 3.36 -21.50
C GLU A 97 -31.61 4.26 -22.25
N GLY A 98 -30.41 3.75 -22.53
CA GLY A 98 -29.35 4.46 -23.24
C GLY A 98 -28.04 4.55 -22.45
N VAL A 99 -27.21 5.54 -22.82
CA VAL A 99 -25.88 5.73 -22.23
C VAL A 99 -25.92 6.81 -21.16
N GLU A 100 -25.76 6.41 -19.90
CA GLU A 100 -25.52 7.32 -18.79
C GLU A 100 -24.05 7.74 -18.75
N LYS A 101 -23.80 9.03 -18.45
CA LYS A 101 -22.46 9.59 -18.28
C LYS A 101 -22.42 10.46 -17.05
N TRP A 102 -21.31 10.40 -16.31
CA TRP A 102 -21.06 11.27 -15.17
C TRP A 102 -19.56 11.45 -14.96
N ASP A 103 -19.21 12.54 -14.32
CA ASP A 103 -17.83 12.83 -13.94
C ASP A 103 -17.57 12.44 -12.48
N GLY A 104 -16.32 12.16 -12.18
CA GLY A 104 -15.81 11.91 -10.85
C GLY A 104 -14.33 12.26 -10.74
N ALA A 105 -13.80 12.14 -9.54
CA ALA A 105 -12.39 12.36 -9.27
C ALA A 105 -11.88 11.45 -8.16
N VAL A 106 -10.61 11.08 -8.24
CA VAL A 106 -9.88 10.57 -7.08
C VAL A 106 -9.33 11.76 -6.32
N THR A 107 -9.66 11.85 -5.04
CA THR A 107 -9.37 13.02 -4.19
C THR A 107 -8.31 12.77 -3.13
N ARG A 108 -8.08 11.49 -2.82
CA ARG A 108 -7.04 11.03 -1.89
C ARG A 108 -6.48 9.72 -2.40
N PHE A 109 -5.18 9.55 -2.26
CA PHE A 109 -4.47 8.36 -2.69
C PHE A 109 -3.40 8.01 -1.64
N VAL A 110 -3.31 6.72 -1.31
CA VAL A 110 -2.32 6.15 -0.39
C VAL A 110 -1.75 4.92 -1.07
N SER A 111 -0.43 4.89 -1.25
CA SER A 111 0.29 3.65 -1.60
C SER A 111 0.71 2.94 -0.32
N HIS A 112 0.36 1.67 -0.20
CA HIS A 112 0.81 0.77 0.87
C HIS A 112 1.95 -0.16 0.40
N GLY A 113 2.51 0.09 -0.78
CA GLY A 113 3.55 -0.74 -1.43
C GLY A 113 3.02 -2.03 -2.06
N SER A 114 2.11 -2.75 -1.40
CA SER A 114 1.46 -3.95 -1.97
C SER A 114 0.08 -3.69 -2.59
N HIS A 115 -0.55 -2.58 -2.21
CA HIS A 115 -1.87 -2.18 -2.67
C HIS A 115 -2.04 -0.67 -2.48
N TYR A 116 -3.16 -0.17 -2.98
CA TYR A 116 -3.51 1.22 -3.01
C TYR A 116 -4.85 1.43 -2.32
N GLU A 117 -4.95 2.48 -1.52
CA GLU A 117 -6.22 2.98 -0.99
C GLU A 117 -6.49 4.34 -1.63
N CYS A 118 -7.71 4.56 -2.13
CA CYS A 118 -8.09 5.85 -2.66
C CYS A 118 -9.53 6.27 -2.31
N GLN A 119 -9.73 7.57 -2.23
CA GLN A 119 -11.05 8.18 -2.02
C GLN A 119 -11.58 8.63 -3.37
N VAL A 120 -12.65 7.99 -3.82
CA VAL A 120 -13.36 8.33 -5.05
C VAL A 120 -14.53 9.23 -4.71
N GLN A 121 -14.75 10.26 -5.53
CA GLN A 121 -15.96 11.08 -5.53
C GLN A 121 -16.64 10.96 -6.89
N ALA A 122 -17.93 10.62 -6.90
CA ALA A 122 -18.72 10.50 -8.13
C ALA A 122 -20.19 10.78 -7.82
N ARG A 123 -20.90 11.47 -8.74
CA ARG A 123 -22.34 11.80 -8.61
C ARG A 123 -22.76 12.38 -7.24
N GLY A 124 -21.89 13.14 -6.60
CA GLY A 124 -22.18 13.83 -5.32
C GLY A 124 -22.03 12.96 -4.07
N SER A 125 -21.57 11.71 -4.18
CA SER A 125 -21.15 10.88 -3.06
C SER A 125 -19.66 10.54 -3.17
N GLY A 126 -19.07 10.14 -2.04
CA GLY A 126 -17.69 9.67 -2.00
C GLY A 126 -17.59 8.34 -1.28
N PHE A 127 -16.74 7.45 -1.78
CA PHE A 127 -16.49 6.14 -1.17
C PHE A 127 -15.01 5.75 -1.29
N LYS A 128 -14.60 4.83 -0.41
CA LYS A 128 -13.25 4.28 -0.39
C LYS A 128 -13.15 3.12 -1.37
N VAL A 129 -12.03 3.08 -2.09
CA VAL A 129 -11.60 2.00 -2.96
C VAL A 129 -10.27 1.48 -2.44
N ILE A 130 -10.12 0.16 -2.40
CA ILE A 130 -8.84 -0.50 -2.11
C ILE A 130 -8.56 -1.45 -3.28
N ALA A 131 -7.40 -1.36 -3.90
CA ALA A 131 -7.06 -2.18 -5.05
C ALA A 131 -5.57 -2.48 -5.10
N GLY A 132 -5.18 -3.58 -5.73
CA GLY A 132 -3.78 -3.91 -5.90
C GLY A 132 -3.57 -5.12 -6.80
N PRO A 133 -2.32 -5.38 -7.19
CA PRO A 133 -1.98 -6.53 -8.01
C PRO A 133 -2.18 -7.84 -7.25
N THR A 134 -2.51 -8.88 -8.01
CA THR A 134 -2.55 -10.28 -7.58
C THR A 134 -1.75 -11.13 -8.58
N LEU A 135 -1.55 -12.41 -8.28
CA LEU A 135 -0.85 -13.33 -9.20
C LEU A 135 -1.57 -13.50 -10.56
N SER A 136 -2.87 -13.16 -10.64
CA SER A 136 -3.70 -13.39 -11.82
C SER A 136 -4.33 -12.11 -12.38
N GLY A 137 -3.83 -10.94 -11.99
CA GLY A 137 -4.40 -9.65 -12.38
C GLY A 137 -4.42 -8.70 -11.20
N TRP A 138 -5.60 -8.18 -10.87
CA TRP A 138 -5.81 -7.21 -9.80
C TRP A 138 -6.96 -7.63 -8.90
N PHE A 139 -7.05 -7.03 -7.73
CA PHE A 139 -8.27 -7.03 -6.94
C PHE A 139 -8.81 -5.60 -6.79
N LEU A 140 -10.12 -5.49 -6.64
CA LEU A 140 -10.81 -4.27 -6.26
C LEU A 140 -11.78 -4.59 -5.11
N ALA A 141 -11.57 -3.94 -3.98
CA ALA A 141 -12.43 -4.00 -2.81
C ALA A 141 -13.17 -2.66 -2.63
N LEU A 142 -14.47 -2.77 -2.38
CA LEU A 142 -15.38 -1.66 -2.10
C LEU A 142 -16.00 -1.88 -0.71
N PRO A 143 -15.35 -1.39 0.37
CA PRO A 143 -15.78 -1.69 1.73
C PRO A 143 -17.23 -1.29 2.05
N VAL A 144 -17.71 -0.17 1.48
CA VAL A 144 -19.09 0.30 1.69
C VAL A 144 -20.16 -0.66 1.13
N HIS A 145 -19.78 -1.48 0.16
CA HIS A 145 -20.65 -2.49 -0.45
C HIS A 145 -20.33 -3.91 0.06
N GLU A 146 -19.32 -4.07 0.93
CA GLU A 146 -18.85 -5.37 1.43
C GLU A 146 -18.46 -6.35 0.30
N VAL A 147 -17.97 -5.84 -0.84
CA VAL A 147 -17.56 -6.66 -1.98
C VAL A 147 -16.07 -6.54 -2.28
N CYS A 148 -15.50 -7.64 -2.77
CA CYS A 148 -14.18 -7.71 -3.39
C CYS A 148 -14.31 -8.48 -4.70
N LEU A 149 -13.64 -8.02 -5.75
CA LEU A 149 -13.70 -8.62 -7.07
C LEU A 149 -12.31 -8.71 -7.71
N ASP A 150 -12.06 -9.81 -8.41
CA ASP A 150 -10.89 -9.97 -9.26
C ASP A 150 -11.06 -9.14 -10.52
N LEU A 151 -10.05 -8.35 -10.85
CA LEU A 151 -9.95 -7.55 -12.06
C LEU A 151 -8.83 -8.08 -12.96
N ALA A 152 -8.92 -7.74 -14.24
CA ALA A 152 -7.77 -7.78 -15.14
C ALA A 152 -6.82 -6.60 -14.82
N ASP A 153 -5.89 -6.30 -15.72
CA ASP A 153 -5.09 -5.09 -15.62
C ASP A 153 -5.98 -3.82 -15.51
N PRO A 154 -5.62 -2.80 -14.72
CA PRO A 154 -6.40 -1.56 -14.59
C PRO A 154 -6.64 -0.86 -15.94
N GLY A 155 -5.80 -1.12 -16.93
CA GLY A 155 -5.95 -0.68 -18.30
C GLY A 155 -7.11 -1.32 -19.07
N ASP A 156 -7.53 -2.54 -18.72
CA ASP A 156 -8.63 -3.25 -19.36
C ASP A 156 -9.99 -2.79 -18.83
N LEU A 157 -10.39 -1.61 -19.31
CA LEU A 157 -11.66 -1.00 -18.94
C LEU A 157 -12.87 -1.83 -19.39
N PHE A 158 -12.77 -2.63 -20.46
CA PHE A 158 -13.91 -3.40 -20.96
C PHE A 158 -14.23 -4.54 -19.99
N TYR A 159 -13.24 -5.41 -19.74
CA TYR A 159 -13.39 -6.56 -18.85
C TYR A 159 -13.77 -6.13 -17.43
N ASN A 160 -13.07 -5.12 -16.89
CA ASN A 160 -13.27 -4.69 -15.51
C ASN A 160 -14.67 -4.12 -15.27
N LYS A 161 -15.27 -3.43 -16.27
CA LYS A 161 -16.67 -2.99 -16.20
C LYS A 161 -17.64 -4.15 -16.19
N GLU A 162 -17.49 -5.12 -17.10
CA GLU A 162 -18.36 -6.29 -17.14
C GLU A 162 -18.32 -7.05 -15.80
N LYS A 163 -17.11 -7.21 -15.26
CA LYS A 163 -16.90 -7.82 -13.96
C LYS A 163 -17.63 -7.07 -12.84
N ALA A 164 -17.45 -5.75 -12.73
CA ALA A 164 -18.14 -4.94 -11.72
C ALA A 164 -19.67 -5.02 -11.84
N LEU A 165 -20.20 -5.04 -13.07
CA LEU A 165 -21.65 -5.15 -13.32
C LEU A 165 -22.22 -6.54 -13.04
N SER A 166 -21.36 -7.57 -13.01
CA SER A 166 -21.77 -8.96 -12.72
C SER A 166 -21.98 -9.24 -11.23
N VAL A 167 -21.46 -8.38 -10.33
CA VAL A 167 -21.53 -8.59 -8.88
C VAL A 167 -22.90 -8.22 -8.32
N SER A 168 -23.63 -9.23 -7.84
CA SER A 168 -24.90 -9.02 -7.14
C SER A 168 -24.68 -8.23 -5.84
N GLY A 169 -25.51 -7.21 -5.60
CA GLY A 169 -25.43 -6.35 -4.41
C GLY A 169 -24.49 -5.15 -4.57
N LEU A 170 -23.67 -5.08 -5.61
CA LEU A 170 -22.87 -3.90 -5.91
C LEU A 170 -23.73 -2.86 -6.65
N ASN A 171 -23.75 -1.63 -6.13
CA ASN A 171 -24.34 -0.52 -6.87
C ASN A 171 -23.58 -0.31 -8.20
N ARG A 172 -24.30 -0.38 -9.33
CA ARG A 172 -23.72 -0.26 -10.68
C ARG A 172 -22.93 1.03 -10.87
N ILE A 173 -23.39 2.15 -10.32
CA ILE A 173 -22.71 3.45 -10.43
C ILE A 173 -21.38 3.43 -9.68
N ASP A 174 -21.38 2.96 -8.44
CA ASP A 174 -20.15 2.93 -7.62
C ASP A 174 -19.15 1.92 -8.18
N GLY A 175 -19.62 0.75 -8.62
CA GLY A 175 -18.77 -0.25 -9.28
C GLY A 175 -18.10 0.30 -10.55
N ILE A 176 -18.87 0.96 -11.41
CA ILE A 176 -18.30 1.61 -12.61
C ILE A 176 -17.37 2.75 -12.24
N SER A 177 -17.74 3.58 -11.26
CA SER A 177 -16.91 4.71 -10.81
C SER A 177 -15.56 4.23 -10.26
N ALA A 178 -15.54 3.13 -9.51
CA ALA A 178 -14.32 2.53 -9.00
C ALA A 178 -13.40 2.03 -10.12
N VAL A 179 -13.96 1.34 -11.13
CA VAL A 179 -13.18 0.84 -12.28
C VAL A 179 -12.59 2.01 -13.09
N TYR A 180 -13.37 3.06 -13.35
CA TYR A 180 -12.87 4.25 -14.05
C TYR A 180 -11.83 5.01 -13.24
N ALA A 181 -11.98 5.07 -11.91
CA ALA A 181 -10.98 5.67 -11.02
C ALA A 181 -9.65 4.92 -11.10
N LEU A 182 -9.66 3.58 -11.06
CA LEU A 182 -8.44 2.78 -11.23
C LEU A 182 -7.81 2.99 -12.61
N ARG A 183 -8.62 3.00 -13.67
CA ARG A 183 -8.12 3.27 -15.03
C ARG A 183 -7.46 4.65 -15.14
N ALA A 184 -8.03 5.65 -14.47
CA ALA A 184 -7.48 7.01 -14.47
C ALA A 184 -6.17 7.10 -13.69
N LEU A 185 -6.06 6.45 -12.52
CA LEU A 185 -4.81 6.35 -11.77
C LEU A 185 -3.72 5.63 -12.59
N TYR A 186 -4.10 4.55 -13.29
CA TYR A 186 -3.19 3.83 -14.18
C TYR A 186 -2.70 4.70 -15.33
N GLY A 187 -3.61 5.43 -16.00
CA GLY A 187 -3.25 6.36 -17.07
C GLY A 187 -2.46 7.58 -16.62
N ALA A 188 -2.44 7.87 -15.32
CA ALA A 188 -1.64 8.92 -14.70
C ALA A 188 -0.32 8.41 -14.12
N ASP A 189 0.06 7.16 -14.42
CA ASP A 189 1.27 6.48 -13.91
C ASP A 189 1.38 6.52 -12.37
N MET A 190 0.24 6.52 -11.67
CA MET A 190 0.17 6.52 -10.21
C MET A 190 0.10 5.11 -9.61
N ILE A 191 -0.26 4.13 -10.42
CA ILE A 191 -0.29 2.72 -10.07
C ILE A 191 0.40 1.94 -11.19
N ASP A 192 1.27 1.00 -10.81
CA ASP A 192 2.06 0.21 -11.76
C ASP A 192 1.21 -0.91 -12.39
N PRO A 193 1.48 -1.35 -13.63
CA PRO A 193 0.92 -2.59 -14.17
C PRO A 193 1.36 -3.81 -13.35
N VAL A 194 0.67 -4.94 -13.51
CA VAL A 194 1.23 -6.23 -13.06
C VAL A 194 2.54 -6.44 -13.82
N GLY A 195 3.65 -6.61 -13.11
CA GLY A 195 4.95 -6.84 -13.76
C GLY A 195 4.87 -8.06 -14.67
N ASP A 196 5.11 -7.86 -15.97
CA ASP A 196 5.40 -8.94 -16.91
C ASP A 196 6.78 -9.49 -16.52
N ASP A 197 6.81 -10.59 -15.77
CA ASP A 197 7.98 -11.47 -15.64
C ASP A 197 8.16 -12.32 -16.91
#